data_AF-A0A8S4DZJ5-F1
#
_entry.id   AF-A0A8S4DZJ5-F1
#
_cell.length_a   1.000
_cell.length_b   1.000
_cell.length_c   1.000
_cell.angle_alpha   90.00
_cell.angle_beta   90.00
_cell.angle_gamma   90.00
#
_symmetry.space_group_name_H-M   'P 1'
#
loop_
_entity.id
_entity.type
_entity.pdbx_description
1 polymer ?
#
loop_
_entity_poly.entity_id
_entity_poly.type
_entity_poly.pdbx_seq_one_letter_code
_entity_poly.pdbx_strand_id
1 'polypeptide(L)'
;MALLGEPSRPRRCSMLRRVIAQQQQVSLRTVIISRSERVSLDRQESILAAIKQCGNHQKTGAERKTVDYFKKKLNQLEQYWSEFQNNHFQLCQYDRDHSYFTTSQFDKTKQVYENIKATIKNQYEALLSRPISPNPAAREHQVEQAPAAALAGAQQPDKLSPGVRDYASSSKSEDMLRKQAANFKAFLRTVANIDLEEITEKWELESTIKTLQMRWMAIDSLHWEIESEL
;
A
#
# COMPACT_ATOMS: atom_id res chain seq x y z
N MET A 1 -57.94 19.59 -65.49
CA MET A 1 -56.56 19.29 -65.04
C MET A 1 -56.41 19.75 -63.60
N ALA A 2 -56.72 18.89 -62.63
CA ALA A 2 -56.64 19.22 -61.20
C ALA A 2 -55.35 18.63 -60.61
N LEU A 3 -54.62 19.49 -59.91
CA LEU A 3 -53.38 19.24 -59.18
C LEU A 3 -53.64 18.32 -57.99
N LEU A 4 -53.00 17.14 -57.95
CA LEU A 4 -52.85 16.36 -56.72
C LEU A 4 -51.48 16.66 -56.11
N GLY A 5 -51.47 17.59 -55.16
CA GLY A 5 -50.34 17.82 -54.26
C GLY A 5 -50.43 16.84 -53.09
N GLU A 6 -49.51 15.88 -53.04
CA GLU A 6 -49.29 15.01 -51.88
C GLU A 6 -48.80 15.81 -50.66
N PRO A 7 -49.30 15.54 -49.43
CA PRO A 7 -48.89 16.28 -48.25
C PRO A 7 -47.57 15.73 -47.69
N SER A 8 -46.53 16.57 -47.74
CA SER A 8 -45.26 16.41 -47.04
C SER A 8 -45.47 16.13 -45.54
N ARG A 9 -45.22 14.89 -45.09
CA ARG A 9 -45.07 14.54 -43.67
C ARG A 9 -43.75 13.81 -43.40
N PRO A 10 -42.65 14.52 -43.05
CA PRO A 10 -41.48 13.85 -42.46
C PRO A 10 -40.93 14.47 -41.16
N ARG A 11 -41.58 15.47 -40.54
CA ARG A 11 -40.97 16.19 -39.38
C ARG A 11 -41.37 15.71 -37.98
N ARG A 12 -42.59 15.18 -37.79
CA ARG A 12 -43.04 14.71 -36.45
C ARG A 12 -42.43 13.37 -36.04
N CYS A 13 -42.16 12.49 -37.01
CA CYS A 13 -41.61 11.15 -36.76
C CYS A 13 -40.12 11.20 -36.35
N SER A 14 -39.36 12.19 -36.83
CA SER A 14 -37.95 12.36 -36.49
C SER A 14 -37.74 12.94 -35.08
N MET A 15 -38.59 13.88 -34.64
CA MET A 15 -38.53 14.41 -33.27
C MET A 15 -38.88 13.35 -32.22
N LEU A 16 -39.93 12.56 -32.44
CA LEU A 16 -40.33 11.50 -31.51
C LEU A 16 -39.22 10.43 -31.36
N ARG A 17 -38.56 10.05 -32.47
CA ARG A 17 -37.41 9.14 -32.43
C ARG A 17 -36.21 9.71 -31.66
N ARG A 18 -35.94 11.01 -31.78
CA ARG A 18 -34.87 11.68 -31.01
C ARG A 18 -35.18 11.71 -29.52
N VAL A 19 -36.42 12.02 -29.14
CA VAL A 19 -36.84 12.03 -27.72
C VAL A 19 -36.76 10.63 -27.11
N ILE A 20 -37.22 9.60 -27.84
CA ILE A 20 -37.11 8.20 -27.38
C ILE A 20 -35.65 7.77 -27.23
N ALA A 21 -34.79 8.08 -28.21
CA ALA A 21 -33.37 7.76 -28.15
C ALA A 21 -32.66 8.47 -26.99
N GLN A 22 -33.01 9.74 -26.73
CA GLN A 22 -32.46 10.50 -25.62
C GLN A 22 -32.94 9.95 -24.26
N GLN A 23 -34.23 9.59 -24.14
CA GLN A 23 -34.77 8.96 -22.94
C GLN A 23 -34.13 7.59 -22.66
N GLN A 24 -33.90 6.79 -23.70
CA GLN A 24 -33.19 5.51 -23.60
C GLN A 24 -31.73 5.72 -23.16
N GLN A 25 -31.03 6.72 -23.71
CA GLN A 25 -29.66 7.05 -23.29
C GLN A 25 -29.59 7.48 -21.82
N VAL A 26 -30.52 8.33 -21.37
CA VAL A 26 -30.58 8.74 -19.95
C VAL A 26 -30.85 7.53 -19.06
N SER A 27 -31.83 6.69 -19.41
CA SER A 27 -32.13 5.47 -18.65
C SER A 27 -30.95 4.51 -18.56
N LEU A 28 -30.22 4.30 -19.66
CA LEU A 28 -29.03 3.45 -19.68
C LEU A 28 -27.92 4.04 -18.81
N ARG A 29 -27.69 5.36 -18.87
CA ARG A 29 -26.70 6.03 -18.01
C ARG A 29 -27.02 5.84 -16.53
N THR A 30 -28.28 6.03 -16.14
CA THR A 30 -28.70 5.80 -14.75
C THR A 30 -28.46 4.36 -14.32
N VAL A 31 -28.84 3.38 -15.14
CA VAL A 31 -28.63 1.95 -14.82
C VAL A 31 -27.15 1.60 -14.71
N ILE A 32 -26.31 2.15 -15.59
CA ILE A 32 -24.86 1.93 -15.56
C ILE A 32 -24.24 2.54 -14.29
N ILE A 33 -24.64 3.75 -13.92
CA ILE A 33 -24.18 4.43 -12.70
C ILE A 33 -24.56 3.62 -11.46
N SER A 34 -25.83 3.22 -11.31
CA SER A 34 -26.29 2.43 -10.16
C SER A 34 -25.70 1.02 -10.11
N ARG A 35 -25.25 0.47 -11.24
CA ARG A 35 -24.50 -0.79 -11.26
C ARG A 35 -23.06 -0.58 -10.81
N SER A 36 -22.41 0.49 -11.28
CA SER A 36 -21.04 0.85 -10.89
C SER A 36 -20.95 1.14 -9.39
N GLU A 37 -21.89 1.91 -8.86
CA GLU A 37 -21.98 2.23 -7.43
C GLU A 37 -22.07 0.96 -6.56
N ARG A 38 -22.95 0.02 -6.93
CA ARG A 38 -23.07 -1.27 -6.22
C ARG A 38 -21.78 -2.08 -6.22
N VAL A 39 -21.11 -2.19 -7.37
CA VAL A 39 -19.83 -2.90 -7.47
C VAL A 39 -18.76 -2.26 -6.58
N SER A 40 -18.73 -0.93 -6.52
CA SER A 40 -17.82 -0.20 -5.64
C SER A 40 -18.16 -0.42 -4.16
N LEU A 41 -19.43 -0.50 -3.77
CA LEU A 41 -19.84 -0.79 -2.40
C LEU A 41 -19.46 -2.22 -1.97
N ASP A 42 -19.74 -3.22 -2.81
CA ASP A 42 -19.38 -4.62 -2.56
C ASP A 42 -17.86 -4.78 -2.39
N ARG A 43 -17.09 -4.07 -3.23
CA ARG A 43 -15.63 -4.03 -3.12
C ARG A 43 -15.19 -3.44 -1.78
N GLN A 44 -15.89 -2.42 -1.29
CA GLN A 44 -15.57 -1.76 -0.03
C GLN A 44 -15.79 -2.67 1.18
N GLU A 45 -16.85 -3.47 1.16
CA GLU A 45 -17.09 -4.51 2.18
C GLU A 45 -16.04 -5.62 2.13
N SER A 46 -15.66 -6.06 0.93
CA SER A 46 -14.61 -7.06 0.74
C SER A 46 -13.25 -6.60 1.28
N ILE A 47 -12.85 -5.36 0.96
CA ILE A 47 -11.60 -4.79 1.46
C ILE A 47 -11.64 -4.61 2.99
N LEU A 48 -12.76 -4.18 3.56
CA LEU A 48 -12.96 -4.10 5.01
C LEU A 48 -12.76 -5.47 5.68
N ALA A 49 -13.31 -6.54 5.10
CA ALA A 49 -13.13 -7.90 5.61
C ALA A 49 -11.64 -8.32 5.56
N ALA A 50 -10.94 -7.99 4.47
CA ALA A 50 -9.50 -8.26 4.34
C ALA A 50 -8.66 -7.50 5.39
N ILE A 51 -8.97 -6.22 5.63
CA ILE A 51 -8.34 -5.40 6.69
C ILE A 51 -8.53 -6.07 8.05
N LYS A 52 -9.76 -6.46 8.39
CA LYS A 52 -10.06 -7.18 9.65
C LYS A 52 -9.30 -8.50 9.75
N GLN A 53 -9.16 -9.24 8.65
CA GLN A 53 -8.43 -10.50 8.61
C GLN A 53 -6.93 -10.31 8.87
N CYS A 54 -6.33 -9.19 8.48
CA CYS A 54 -4.96 -8.84 8.86
C CYS A 54 -4.78 -8.73 10.38
N GLY A 55 -5.82 -8.37 11.13
CA GLY A 55 -5.83 -8.39 12.61
C GLY A 55 -5.67 -9.79 13.24
N ASN A 56 -6.02 -10.85 12.51
CA ASN A 56 -5.94 -12.23 13.01
C ASN A 56 -4.51 -12.80 13.07
N HIS A 57 -3.47 -12.01 12.78
CA HIS A 57 -2.07 -12.42 12.93
C HIS A 57 -1.74 -12.92 14.34
N GLN A 58 -2.51 -12.52 15.36
CA GLN A 58 -2.38 -13.01 16.72
C GLN A 58 -2.54 -14.54 16.84
N LYS A 59 -3.39 -15.17 16.02
CA LYS A 59 -3.63 -16.63 15.99
C LYS A 59 -2.50 -17.43 15.34
N THR A 60 -1.53 -16.76 14.72
CA THR A 60 -0.39 -17.42 14.09
C THR A 60 0.61 -17.82 15.19
N GLY A 61 1.10 -19.07 15.16
CA GLY A 61 2.08 -19.57 16.12
C GLY A 61 3.31 -18.67 16.21
N ALA A 62 3.86 -18.52 17.43
CA ALA A 62 4.95 -17.58 17.72
C ALA A 62 6.20 -17.78 16.83
N GLU A 63 6.44 -19.01 16.40
CA GLU A 63 7.58 -19.39 15.54
C GLU A 63 7.55 -18.73 14.15
N ARG A 64 6.37 -18.35 13.66
CA ARG A 64 6.20 -17.69 12.35
C ARG A 64 6.20 -16.16 12.44
N LYS A 65 6.18 -15.60 13.65
CA LYS A 65 6.16 -14.14 13.90
C LYS A 65 7.59 -13.60 13.86
N THR A 66 8.16 -13.54 12.66
CA THR A 66 9.47 -12.94 12.41
C THR A 66 9.35 -11.45 12.07
N VAL A 67 10.48 -10.74 12.09
CA VAL A 67 10.59 -9.33 11.65
C VAL A 67 10.05 -9.17 10.21
N ASP A 68 10.40 -10.08 9.31
CA ASP A 68 9.93 -10.07 7.91
C ASP A 68 8.45 -10.41 7.77
N TYR A 69 7.92 -11.28 8.62
CA TYR A 69 6.48 -11.57 8.66
C TYR A 69 5.67 -10.31 8.96
N PHE A 70 6.09 -9.55 9.99
CA PHE A 70 5.40 -8.31 10.36
C PHE A 70 5.57 -7.21 9.31
N LYS A 71 6.75 -7.07 8.68
CA LYS A 71 6.93 -6.16 7.53
C LYS A 71 5.98 -6.49 6.39
N LYS A 72 5.90 -7.77 5.98
CA LYS A 72 4.98 -8.22 4.93
C LYS A 72 3.52 -7.97 5.30
N LYS A 73 3.14 -8.23 6.56
CA LYS A 73 1.79 -7.96 7.05
C LYS A 73 1.44 -6.47 7.08
N LEU A 74 2.38 -5.62 7.47
CA LEU A 74 2.19 -4.18 7.47
C LEU A 74 2.04 -3.66 6.03
N ASN A 75 2.91 -4.08 5.11
CA ASN A 75 2.77 -3.73 3.69
C ASN A 75 1.42 -4.20 3.10
N GLN A 76 0.99 -5.41 3.44
CA GLN A 76 -0.31 -5.92 2.99
C GLN A 76 -1.48 -5.10 3.53
N LEU A 77 -1.40 -4.67 4.79
CA LEU A 77 -2.41 -3.82 5.42
C LEU A 77 -2.45 -2.43 4.77
N GLU A 78 -1.29 -1.83 4.47
CA GLU A 78 -1.18 -0.55 3.75
C GLU A 78 -1.77 -0.65 2.33
N GLN A 79 -1.53 -1.76 1.63
CA GLN A 79 -2.09 -1.98 0.30
C GLN A 79 -3.62 -2.02 0.34
N TYR A 80 -4.22 -2.78 1.26
CA TYR A 80 -5.67 -2.84 1.41
C TYR A 80 -6.26 -1.49 1.83
N TRP A 81 -5.56 -0.74 2.68
CA TRP A 81 -6.00 0.59 3.07
C TRP A 81 -5.97 1.58 1.90
N SER A 82 -4.90 1.58 1.10
CA SER A 82 -4.81 2.40 -0.11
C SER A 82 -5.93 2.08 -1.11
N GLU A 83 -6.22 0.78 -1.31
CA GLU A 83 -7.32 0.34 -2.18
C GLU A 83 -8.69 0.81 -1.63
N PHE A 84 -8.89 0.71 -0.31
CA PHE A 84 -10.10 1.20 0.35
C PHE A 84 -10.28 2.72 0.15
N GLN A 85 -9.21 3.50 0.28
CA GLN A 85 -9.24 4.95 0.08
C GLN A 85 -9.54 5.32 -1.38
N ASN A 86 -8.90 4.64 -2.35
CA ASN A 86 -9.16 4.90 -3.75
C ASN A 86 -10.61 4.56 -4.12
N ASN A 87 -11.13 3.43 -3.65
CA ASN A 87 -12.51 3.06 -3.89
C ASN A 87 -13.50 3.99 -3.17
N HIS A 88 -13.16 4.50 -1.98
CA HIS A 88 -13.93 5.55 -1.31
C HIS A 88 -13.97 6.85 -2.15
N PHE A 89 -12.85 7.24 -2.75
CA PHE A 89 -12.80 8.41 -3.63
C PHE A 89 -13.70 8.24 -4.87
N GLN A 90 -13.75 7.05 -5.46
CA GLN A 90 -14.70 6.74 -6.53
C GLN A 90 -16.15 6.81 -6.04
N LEU A 91 -16.44 6.28 -4.85
CA LEU A 91 -17.78 6.34 -4.26
C LEU A 91 -18.25 7.77 -3.99
N CYS A 92 -17.35 8.67 -3.62
CA CYS A 92 -17.65 10.09 -3.40
C CYS A 92 -18.12 10.85 -4.66
N GLN A 93 -17.99 10.25 -5.85
CA GLN A 93 -18.52 10.80 -7.10
C GLN A 93 -20.02 10.51 -7.29
N TYR A 94 -20.59 9.62 -6.47
CA TYR A 94 -22.01 9.26 -6.48
C TYR A 94 -22.78 9.96 -5.36
N ASP A 95 -24.09 9.73 -5.33
CA ASP A 95 -24.99 10.32 -4.34
C ASP A 95 -24.66 9.86 -2.92
N ARG A 96 -24.68 10.79 -1.97
CA ARG A 96 -24.26 10.54 -0.58
C ARG A 96 -25.36 9.98 0.32
N ASP A 97 -26.52 9.66 -0.25
CA ASP A 97 -27.67 9.14 0.48
C ASP A 97 -27.52 7.66 0.87
N HIS A 98 -26.45 7.00 0.39
CA HIS A 98 -26.17 5.61 0.71
C HIS A 98 -25.75 5.40 2.18
N SER A 99 -26.17 4.27 2.78
CA SER A 99 -25.92 3.90 4.19
C SER A 99 -24.44 3.94 4.59
N TYR A 100 -23.56 3.70 3.62
CA TYR A 100 -22.11 3.81 3.76
C TYR A 100 -21.64 5.19 4.26
N PHE A 101 -22.22 6.26 3.72
CA PHE A 101 -21.87 7.64 4.08
C PHE A 101 -22.56 8.09 5.37
N THR A 102 -23.84 7.78 5.53
CA THR A 102 -24.61 8.15 6.73
C THR A 102 -24.15 7.41 7.99
N THR A 103 -23.55 6.23 7.84
CA THR A 103 -23.02 5.43 8.96
C THR A 103 -21.54 5.72 9.25
N SER A 104 -20.91 6.69 8.56
CA SER A 104 -19.47 6.99 8.65
C SER A 104 -18.59 5.73 8.57
N GLN A 105 -18.90 4.81 7.64
CA GLN A 105 -18.18 3.54 7.47
C GLN A 105 -16.69 3.76 7.20
N PHE A 106 -16.35 4.84 6.49
CA PHE A 106 -14.97 5.20 6.23
C PHE A 106 -14.19 5.45 7.53
N ASP A 107 -14.71 6.28 8.42
CA ASP A 107 -14.05 6.62 9.69
C ASP A 107 -13.94 5.41 10.62
N LYS A 108 -15.01 4.59 10.69
CA LYS A 108 -15.00 3.33 11.44
C LYS A 108 -13.92 2.38 10.92
N THR A 109 -13.80 2.27 9.59
CA THR A 109 -12.78 1.42 8.97
C THR A 109 -11.37 1.96 9.20
N LYS A 110 -11.19 3.29 9.15
CA LYS A 110 -9.93 3.96 9.48
C LYS A 110 -9.48 3.61 10.89
N GLN A 111 -10.38 3.68 11.87
CA GLN A 111 -10.08 3.30 13.25
C GLN A 111 -9.64 1.83 13.37
N VAL A 112 -10.33 0.91 12.69
CA VAL A 112 -9.96 -0.51 12.66
C VAL A 112 -8.56 -0.71 12.06
N TYR A 113 -8.28 -0.04 10.93
CA TYR A 113 -6.97 -0.07 10.28
C TYR A 113 -5.86 0.43 11.21
N GLU A 114 -6.04 1.60 11.84
CA GLU A 114 -5.04 2.19 12.74
C GLU A 114 -4.79 1.29 13.96
N ASN A 115 -5.84 0.70 14.53
CA ASN A 115 -5.71 -0.23 15.66
C ASN A 115 -4.90 -1.49 15.28
N ILE A 116 -5.19 -2.08 14.11
CA ILE A 116 -4.46 -3.25 13.61
C ILE A 116 -2.99 -2.87 13.31
N LYS A 117 -2.77 -1.71 12.68
CA LYS A 117 -1.43 -1.19 12.37
C LYS A 117 -0.61 -0.95 13.63
N ALA A 118 -1.19 -0.32 14.65
CA ALA A 118 -0.54 -0.12 15.94
C ALA A 118 -0.19 -1.47 16.60
N THR A 119 -1.12 -2.43 16.57
CA THR A 119 -0.89 -3.78 17.12
C THR A 119 0.28 -4.49 16.44
N ILE A 120 0.34 -4.43 15.10
CA ILE A 120 1.42 -5.02 14.31
C ILE A 120 2.75 -4.30 14.57
N LYS A 121 2.75 -2.96 14.62
CA LYS A 121 3.95 -2.15 14.90
C LYS A 121 4.52 -2.42 16.29
N ASN A 122 3.67 -2.45 17.32
CA ASN A 122 4.11 -2.72 18.69
C ASN A 122 4.75 -4.11 18.80
N GLN A 123 4.20 -5.13 18.11
CA GLN A 123 4.80 -6.48 18.08
C GLN A 123 6.11 -6.51 17.29
N TYR A 124 6.19 -5.76 16.19
CA TYR A 124 7.40 -5.60 15.39
C TYR A 124 8.52 -4.95 16.21
N GLU A 125 8.23 -3.85 16.92
CA GLU A 125 9.16 -3.15 17.80
C GLU A 125 9.59 -4.03 18.97
N ALA A 126 8.67 -4.77 19.60
CA ALA A 126 9.00 -5.71 20.68
C ALA A 126 10.01 -6.80 20.24
N LEU A 127 9.97 -7.23 18.97
CA LEU A 127 10.97 -8.15 18.43
C LEU A 127 12.33 -7.49 18.16
N LEU A 128 12.34 -6.21 17.76
CA LEU A 128 13.57 -5.45 17.54
C LEU A 128 14.26 -5.07 18.86
N SER A 129 13.47 -4.76 19.89
CA SER A 129 13.97 -4.37 21.21
C SER A 129 14.35 -5.55 22.09
N ARG A 130 14.18 -6.81 21.64
CA ARG A 130 14.61 -7.98 22.39
C ARG A 130 16.14 -7.93 22.50
N PRO A 131 16.72 -7.75 23.70
CA PRO A 131 18.17 -7.75 23.83
C PRO A 131 18.68 -9.14 23.42
N ILE A 132 19.63 -9.16 22.48
CA ILE A 132 20.48 -10.32 22.24
C ILE A 132 21.28 -10.49 23.52
N SER A 133 20.76 -11.27 24.47
CA SER A 133 21.55 -11.73 25.60
C SER A 133 22.48 -12.82 25.05
N PRO A 134 23.81 -12.61 25.04
CA PRO A 134 24.73 -13.71 24.80
C PRO A 134 24.70 -14.55 26.07
N ASN A 135 24.05 -15.71 26.03
CA ASN A 135 24.27 -16.71 27.05
C ASN A 135 24.50 -18.08 26.39
N PRO A 136 25.77 -18.43 26.11
CA PRO A 136 26.16 -19.79 25.79
C PRO A 136 26.65 -20.47 27.07
N ALA A 137 25.76 -20.94 27.93
CA ALA A 137 26.08 -21.94 28.97
C ALA A 137 24.82 -22.33 29.74
N ALA A 138 24.79 -23.60 30.15
CA ALA A 138 23.84 -24.22 31.07
C ALA A 138 22.48 -24.65 30.47
N ARG A 139 22.53 -25.77 29.72
CA ARG A 139 21.64 -26.91 29.97
C ARG A 139 22.37 -28.20 29.61
N GLU A 140 23.19 -28.66 30.56
CA GLU A 140 23.62 -30.06 30.65
C GLU A 140 23.00 -30.71 31.90
N HIS A 141 22.84 -32.03 31.79
CA HIS A 141 22.36 -33.06 32.73
C HIS A 141 20.89 -33.47 32.51
N GLN A 142 20.54 -34.75 32.28
CA GLN A 142 21.21 -36.05 32.49
C GLN A 142 20.44 -37.17 31.76
N VAL A 143 21.14 -38.14 31.14
CA VAL A 143 20.97 -39.62 31.21
C VAL A 143 22.30 -40.22 30.65
N GLU A 144 23.29 -40.57 31.49
CA GLU A 144 23.60 -41.90 32.07
C GLU A 144 24.52 -42.81 31.19
N GLN A 145 25.83 -42.81 31.53
CA GLN A 145 26.82 -43.92 31.71
C GLN A 145 26.85 -45.11 30.71
N ALA A 146 27.97 -45.71 30.21
CA ALA A 146 29.41 -45.77 30.55
C ALA A 146 30.23 -46.40 29.35
N PRO A 147 31.48 -46.94 29.47
CA PRO A 147 32.73 -46.25 29.08
C PRO A 147 33.67 -47.06 28.12
N ALA A 148 34.73 -46.42 27.56
CA ALA A 148 36.12 -46.93 27.49
C ALA A 148 37.08 -46.09 26.60
N ALA A 149 38.07 -45.50 27.26
CA ALA A 149 39.52 -45.47 26.97
C ALA A 149 40.16 -44.90 25.66
N ALA A 150 41.30 -44.22 25.93
CA ALA A 150 42.48 -43.89 25.10
C ALA A 150 42.42 -42.61 24.23
N LEU A 151 43.05 -41.50 24.63
CA LEU A 151 44.50 -41.12 24.65
C LEU A 151 45.02 -40.49 23.35
N ALA A 152 45.38 -39.19 23.49
CA ALA A 152 46.53 -38.49 22.91
C ALA A 152 46.60 -38.17 21.41
N GLY A 153 46.97 -36.91 21.09
CA GLY A 153 47.57 -36.55 19.81
C GLY A 153 47.44 -35.07 19.44
N ALA A 154 48.51 -34.30 19.65
CA ALA A 154 48.69 -32.91 19.24
C ALA A 154 48.85 -32.74 17.71
N GLN A 155 48.53 -31.54 17.18
CA GLN A 155 49.33 -30.73 16.22
C GLN A 155 48.46 -29.76 15.37
N GLN A 156 48.76 -28.46 15.48
CA GLN A 156 48.69 -27.46 14.39
C GLN A 156 49.84 -27.77 13.39
N PRO A 157 49.83 -27.32 12.09
CA PRO A 157 49.69 -25.90 11.72
C PRO A 157 49.06 -25.58 10.32
N ASP A 158 48.86 -24.27 10.12
CA ASP A 158 48.83 -23.45 8.88
C ASP A 158 48.34 -24.01 7.53
N LYS A 159 47.31 -23.35 6.95
CA LYS A 159 47.31 -22.94 5.53
C LYS A 159 46.47 -21.67 5.29
N LEU A 160 47.18 -20.62 4.88
CA LEU A 160 46.67 -19.45 4.14
C LEU A 160 45.90 -19.88 2.88
N SER A 161 44.79 -19.20 2.60
CA SER A 161 44.40 -18.92 1.22
C SER A 161 43.60 -17.60 1.13
N PRO A 162 44.01 -16.66 0.27
CA PRO A 162 43.38 -15.38 0.03
C PRO A 162 42.32 -15.49 -1.07
N GLY A 163 41.22 -14.74 -0.97
CA GLY A 163 40.29 -14.63 -2.10
C GLY A 163 38.88 -14.23 -1.74
N VAL A 164 38.69 -13.06 -1.12
CA VAL A 164 37.42 -12.33 -1.30
C VAL A 164 37.68 -11.34 -2.42
N ARG A 165 37.22 -11.70 -3.62
CA ARG A 165 37.08 -10.74 -4.71
C ARG A 165 35.94 -9.82 -4.31
N ASP A 166 36.28 -8.58 -3.97
CA ASP A 166 35.31 -7.51 -3.85
C ASP A 166 34.58 -7.37 -5.18
N TYR A 167 33.32 -7.78 -5.15
CA TYR A 167 32.36 -7.66 -6.24
C TYR A 167 32.01 -6.17 -6.36
N ALA A 168 32.87 -5.38 -6.99
CA ALA A 168 32.73 -3.93 -7.18
C ALA A 168 31.52 -3.53 -8.08
N SER A 169 30.64 -4.48 -8.40
CA SER A 169 29.44 -4.26 -9.23
C SER A 169 28.15 -4.06 -8.42
N SER A 170 28.13 -4.30 -7.10
CA SER A 170 26.96 -3.93 -6.27
C SER A 170 26.98 -2.47 -5.79
N SER A 171 28.11 -1.76 -5.92
CA SER A 171 28.26 -0.43 -5.34
C SER A 171 27.34 0.60 -5.98
N LYS A 172 27.14 0.56 -7.30
CA LYS A 172 26.35 1.57 -8.00
C LYS A 172 24.86 1.46 -7.69
N SER A 173 24.30 0.25 -7.78
CA SER A 173 22.90 0.01 -7.43
C SER A 173 22.62 0.23 -5.94
N GLU A 174 23.55 -0.16 -5.06
CA GLU A 174 23.45 0.11 -3.63
C GLU A 174 23.52 1.62 -3.33
N ASP A 175 24.40 2.38 -4.02
CA ASP A 175 24.50 3.83 -3.89
C ASP A 175 23.23 4.54 -4.38
N MET A 176 22.62 4.06 -5.46
CA MET A 176 21.34 4.58 -5.93
C MET A 176 20.21 4.31 -4.92
N LEU A 177 20.14 3.10 -4.36
CA LEU A 177 19.16 2.78 -3.30
C LEU A 177 19.34 3.66 -2.06
N ARG A 178 20.58 3.92 -1.63
CA ARG A 178 20.89 4.85 -0.53
C ARG A 178 20.46 6.28 -0.86
N LYS A 179 20.72 6.76 -2.07
CA LYS A 179 20.25 8.08 -2.55
C LYS A 179 18.73 8.16 -2.57
N GLN A 180 18.05 7.11 -3.00
CA GLN A 180 16.58 7.05 -3.00
C GLN A 180 16.03 7.19 -1.57
N ALA A 181 16.58 6.44 -0.61
CA ALA A 181 16.19 6.53 0.79
C ALA A 181 16.43 7.94 1.37
N ALA A 182 17.55 8.59 1.01
CA ALA A 182 17.84 9.96 1.41
C ALA A 182 16.83 10.97 0.83
N ASN A 183 16.48 10.83 -0.46
CA ASN A 183 15.48 11.68 -1.12
C ASN A 183 14.10 11.53 -0.48
N PHE A 184 13.65 10.30 -0.18
CA PHE A 184 12.41 10.07 0.56
C PHE A 184 12.43 10.72 1.95
N LYS A 185 13.53 10.61 2.69
CA LYS A 185 13.66 11.24 4.01
C LYS A 185 13.59 12.77 3.93
N ALA A 186 14.18 13.37 2.90
CA ALA A 186 14.12 14.81 2.66
C ALA A 186 12.70 15.27 2.26
N PHE A 187 12.01 14.50 1.41
CA PHE A 187 10.63 14.75 1.03
C PHE A 187 9.69 14.68 2.25
N LEU A 188 9.79 13.64 3.06
CA LEU A 188 8.98 13.49 4.27
C LEU A 188 9.20 14.63 5.27
N ARG A 189 10.44 15.10 5.44
CA ARG A 189 10.72 16.29 6.25
C ARG A 189 10.04 17.53 5.69
N THR A 190 10.03 17.68 4.37
CA THR A 190 9.38 18.83 3.71
C THR A 190 7.87 18.78 3.94
N VAL A 191 7.24 17.61 3.74
CA VAL A 191 5.80 17.40 3.99
C VAL A 191 5.43 17.66 5.46
N ALA A 192 6.22 17.16 6.40
CA ALA A 192 5.97 17.34 7.83
C ALA A 192 6.12 18.80 8.30
N ASN A 193 6.82 19.64 7.54
CA ASN A 193 7.04 21.05 7.87
C ASN A 193 6.04 21.99 7.16
N ILE A 194 5.09 21.45 6.38
CA ILE A 194 4.04 22.22 5.75
C ILE A 194 2.85 22.22 6.72
N ASP A 195 2.56 23.39 7.29
CA ASP A 195 1.33 23.61 8.03
C ASP A 195 0.29 24.23 7.10
N LEU A 196 -0.78 23.49 6.83
CA LEU A 196 -1.87 23.96 5.95
C LEU A 196 -2.75 25.02 6.62
N GLU A 197 -2.73 25.13 7.95
CA GLU A 197 -3.50 26.14 8.68
C GLU A 197 -2.81 27.51 8.67
N GLU A 198 -1.49 27.54 8.49
CA GLU A 198 -0.68 28.77 8.42
C GLU A 198 -0.64 29.38 7.00
N ILE A 199 -0.86 28.57 5.97
CA ILE A 199 -0.88 29.03 4.57
C ILE A 199 -2.19 29.77 4.29
N THR A 200 -2.11 31.10 4.20
CA THR A 200 -3.28 31.96 3.96
C THR A 200 -3.31 32.52 2.55
N GLU A 201 -2.16 32.64 1.90
CA GLU A 201 -2.05 33.27 0.59
C GLU A 201 -1.88 32.24 -0.54
N LYS A 202 -2.54 32.47 -1.68
CA LYS A 202 -2.52 31.57 -2.84
C LYS A 202 -1.09 31.27 -3.33
N TRP A 203 -0.21 32.26 -3.30
CA TRP A 203 1.17 32.11 -3.77
C TRP A 203 1.99 31.20 -2.84
N GLU A 204 1.73 31.20 -1.54
CA GLU A 204 2.39 30.33 -0.55
C GLU A 204 2.02 28.88 -0.79
N LEU A 205 0.73 28.63 -1.05
CA LEU A 205 0.24 27.31 -1.44
C LEU A 205 0.87 26.85 -2.75
N GLU A 206 0.89 27.70 -3.78
CA GLU A 206 1.52 27.38 -5.06
C GLU A 206 3.03 27.11 -4.91
N SER A 207 3.72 27.87 -4.07
CA SER A 207 5.15 27.70 -3.76
C SER A 207 5.41 26.37 -3.05
N THR A 208 4.55 26.03 -2.09
CA THR A 208 4.58 24.78 -1.35
C THR A 208 4.37 23.58 -2.27
N ILE A 209 3.36 23.66 -3.15
CA ILE A 209 3.08 22.63 -4.15
C ILE A 209 4.27 22.47 -5.10
N LYS A 210 4.84 23.57 -5.61
CA LYS A 210 6.02 23.52 -6.48
C LYS A 210 7.21 22.86 -5.78
N THR A 211 7.42 23.17 -4.50
CA THR A 211 8.48 22.57 -3.69
C THR A 211 8.29 21.05 -3.56
N LEU A 212 7.07 20.59 -3.28
CA LEU A 212 6.76 19.16 -3.23
C LEU A 212 6.94 18.48 -4.59
N GLN A 213 6.49 19.11 -5.67
CA GLN A 213 6.65 18.60 -7.03
C GLN A 213 8.12 18.42 -7.39
N MET A 214 8.97 19.42 -7.16
CA MET A 214 10.41 19.31 -7.44
C MET A 214 11.07 18.17 -6.65
N ARG A 215 10.71 18.02 -5.37
CA ARG A 215 11.26 16.96 -4.51
C ARG A 215 10.78 15.57 -4.94
N TRP A 216 9.52 15.45 -5.38
CA TRP A 216 8.98 14.22 -5.92
C TRP A 216 9.63 13.83 -7.24
N MET A 217 9.83 14.78 -8.17
CA MET A 217 10.50 14.51 -9.45
C MET A 217 11.91 13.95 -9.27
N ALA A 218 12.64 14.38 -8.24
CA ALA A 218 13.97 13.83 -7.93
C ALA A 218 13.90 12.36 -7.46
N ILE A 219 12.84 11.98 -6.74
CA ILE A 219 12.58 10.60 -6.34
C ILE A 219 12.19 9.77 -7.58
N ASP A 220 11.28 10.28 -8.40
CA ASP A 220 10.75 9.61 -9.58
C ASP A 220 11.85 9.33 -10.62
N SER A 221 12.66 10.35 -10.96
CA SER A 221 13.81 10.19 -11.87
C SER A 221 14.76 9.09 -11.39
N LEU A 222 15.10 9.11 -10.11
CA LEU A 222 16.04 8.15 -9.54
C LEU A 222 15.42 6.75 -9.39
N HIS A 223 14.09 6.65 -9.25
CA HIS A 223 13.36 5.38 -9.29
C HIS A 223 13.47 4.72 -10.66
N TRP A 224 13.24 5.49 -11.73
CA TRP A 224 13.40 5.00 -13.11
C TRP A 224 14.84 4.61 -13.42
N GLU A 225 15.83 5.36 -12.93
CA GLU A 225 17.24 4.98 -13.06
C GLU A 225 17.55 3.65 -12.36
N ILE A 226 17.04 3.43 -11.15
CA ILE A 226 17.20 2.16 -10.42
C ILE A 226 16.55 0.99 -11.16
N GLU A 227 15.32 1.16 -11.65
CA GLU A 227 14.60 0.12 -12.40
C GLU A 227 15.30 -0.22 -13.72
N SER A 228 16.00 0.73 -14.32
CA SER A 228 16.81 0.49 -15.53
C SER A 228 18.12 -0.27 -15.27
N GLU A 229 18.62 -0.30 -14.04
CA GLU A 229 19.87 -0.99 -13.66
C GLU A 229 19.67 -2.35 -12.97
N LEU A 230 18.44 -2.69 -12.56
CA LEU A 230 18.07 -3.99 -11.95
C LEU A 230 17.64 -5.01 -13.02
#